data_AF-A0AAE1WS73-F1
#
_entry.id   AF-A0AAE1WS73-F1
#
_cell.length_a   1.000
_cell.length_b   1.000
_cell.length_c   1.000
_cell.angle_alpha   90.00
_cell.angle_beta   90.00
_cell.angle_gamma   90.00
#
_symmetry.space_group_name_H-M   'P 1'
#
loop_
_entity.id
_entity.type
_entity.pdbx_description
1 polymer ?
#
loop_
_entity_poly.entity_id
_entity_poly.type
_entity_poly.pdbx_seq_one_letter_code
_entity_poly.pdbx_strand_id
1 'polypeptide(L)'
;MEIPEKLLKFKFHILFGVALSLLIFFLCYLAPSFLDVLKYFWPLLVSTALFLVTIVVFGRISPPVTEAPGEKAGEGLLDYVAGQPEQVQSLLGEIEVEESVKAE
;
A
#
# COMPACT_ATOMS: atom_id res chain seq x y z
N MET A 1 1.78 -23.80 -55.51
CA MET A 1 1.53 -24.57 -54.27
C MET A 1 0.94 -23.63 -53.23
N GLU A 2 -0.37 -23.74 -52.93
CA GLU A 2 -1.15 -22.80 -52.07
C GLU A 2 -1.15 -23.16 -50.57
N ILE A 3 -0.24 -24.04 -50.17
CA ILE A 3 -0.07 -24.54 -48.80
C ILE A 3 0.18 -23.42 -47.76
N PRO A 4 0.96 -22.35 -48.04
CA PRO A 4 1.24 -21.33 -47.02
C PRO A 4 0.01 -20.48 -46.63
N GLU A 5 -0.92 -20.25 -47.57
CA GLU A 5 -2.13 -19.44 -47.29
C GLU A 5 -3.09 -20.15 -46.33
N LYS A 6 -3.20 -21.49 -46.45
CA LYS A 6 -4.01 -22.32 -45.56
C LYS A 6 -3.45 -22.34 -44.13
N LEU A 7 -2.12 -22.30 -43.97
CA LEU A 7 -1.44 -22.29 -42.67
C LEU A 7 -1.59 -20.94 -41.94
N LEU A 8 -1.55 -19.83 -42.67
CA LEU A 8 -1.77 -18.49 -42.09
C LEU A 8 -3.16 -18.36 -41.46
N LYS A 9 -4.17 -19.04 -42.02
CA LYS A 9 -5.54 -19.06 -41.49
C LYS A 9 -5.63 -19.70 -40.09
N PHE A 10 -4.76 -20.65 -39.77
CA PHE A 10 -4.73 -21.36 -38.48
C PHE A 10 -3.61 -20.89 -37.54
N LYS A 11 -2.83 -19.89 -37.93
CA LYS A 11 -1.65 -19.44 -37.17
C LYS A 11 -1.98 -19.12 -35.70
N PHE A 12 -3.12 -18.50 -35.43
CA PHE A 12 -3.57 -18.23 -34.06
C PHE A 12 -4.00 -19.48 -33.29
N HIS A 13 -4.63 -20.46 -33.95
CA HIS A 13 -5.02 -21.72 -33.30
C HIS A 13 -3.78 -22.55 -32.94
N ILE A 14 -2.79 -22.58 -33.84
CA ILE A 14 -1.50 -23.24 -33.59
C ILE A 14 -0.74 -22.50 -32.48
N LEU A 15 -0.66 -21.16 -32.55
CA LEU A 15 0.00 -20.36 -31.52
C LEU A 15 -0.68 -20.55 -30.15
N PHE A 16 -2.00 -20.54 -30.10
CA PHE A 16 -2.76 -20.78 -28.88
C PHE A 16 -2.54 -22.20 -28.36
N GLY A 17 -2.58 -23.22 -29.22
CA GLY A 17 -2.31 -24.60 -28.84
C GLY A 17 -0.89 -24.78 -28.28
N VAL A 18 0.11 -24.15 -28.91
CA VAL A 18 1.50 -24.18 -28.43
C VAL A 18 1.63 -23.42 -27.11
N ALA A 19 1.05 -22.23 -26.99
CA ALA A 19 1.08 -21.44 -25.76
C ALA A 19 0.40 -22.17 -24.60
N LEU A 20 -0.78 -22.77 -24.86
CA LEU A 20 -1.52 -23.55 -23.87
C LEU A 20 -0.74 -24.80 -23.46
N SER A 21 -0.14 -25.52 -24.42
CA SER A 21 0.72 -26.68 -24.14
C SER A 21 1.93 -26.29 -23.29
N LEU A 22 2.61 -25.20 -23.64
CA LEU A 22 3.72 -24.65 -22.85
C LEU A 22 3.26 -24.27 -21.44
N LEU A 23 2.12 -23.61 -21.31
CA LEU A 23 1.56 -23.21 -20.02
C LEU A 23 1.28 -24.44 -19.14
N ILE A 24 0.66 -25.48 -19.70
CA ILE A 24 0.39 -26.73 -18.98
C ILE A 24 1.70 -27.42 -18.59
N PHE A 25 2.68 -27.46 -19.49
CA PHE A 25 4.00 -28.01 -19.20
C PHE A 25 4.68 -27.23 -18.05
N PHE A 26 4.64 -25.90 -18.11
CA PHE A 26 5.13 -25.04 -17.03
C PHE A 26 4.41 -25.32 -15.71
N LEU A 27 3.09 -25.50 -15.75
CA LEU A 27 2.32 -25.87 -14.56
C LEU A 27 2.71 -27.25 -14.02
N CYS A 28 2.82 -28.28 -14.86
CA CYS A 28 3.13 -29.63 -14.39
C CYS A 28 4.56 -29.77 -13.86
N TYR A 29 5.53 -29.07 -14.44
CA TYR A 29 6.95 -29.22 -14.10
C TYR A 29 7.48 -28.12 -13.17
N LEU A 30 7.09 -26.86 -13.38
CA LEU A 30 7.54 -25.74 -12.56
C LEU A 30 6.55 -25.40 -11.44
N ALA A 31 5.24 -25.63 -11.64
CA ALA A 31 4.30 -25.35 -10.55
C ALA A 31 4.40 -26.27 -9.33
N PRO A 32 4.82 -27.56 -9.34
CA PRO A 32 4.95 -28.31 -8.09
C PRO A 32 5.92 -27.62 -7.10
N SER A 33 7.07 -27.14 -7.57
CA SER A 33 8.00 -26.37 -6.74
C SER A 33 7.52 -24.94 -6.46
N PHE A 34 6.84 -24.29 -7.41
CA PHE A 34 6.26 -22.97 -7.18
C PHE A 34 5.10 -22.99 -6.16
N LEU A 35 4.33 -24.08 -6.12
CA LEU A 35 3.26 -24.29 -5.15
C LEU A 35 3.81 -24.52 -3.74
N ASP A 36 4.97 -25.17 -3.61
CA ASP A 36 5.68 -25.29 -2.34
C ASP A 36 6.12 -23.91 -1.82
N VAL A 37 6.66 -23.08 -2.72
CA VAL A 37 6.98 -21.67 -2.43
C VAL A 37 5.72 -20.91 -2.03
N LEU A 38 4.63 -21.04 -2.78
CA LEU A 38 3.35 -20.40 -2.46
C LEU A 38 2.79 -20.87 -1.12
N LYS A 39 2.94 -22.15 -0.75
CA LYS A 39 2.58 -22.66 0.58
C LYS A 39 3.44 -22.03 1.67
N TYR A 40 4.74 -21.88 1.46
CA TYR A 40 5.64 -21.23 2.40
C TYR A 40 5.27 -19.76 2.62
N PHE A 41 4.93 -19.05 1.55
CA PHE A 41 4.51 -17.64 1.59
C PHE A 41 3.02 -17.44 1.87
N TRP A 42 2.22 -18.51 1.95
CA TRP A 42 0.79 -18.45 2.21
C TRP A 42 0.45 -17.65 3.48
N PRO A 43 1.14 -17.83 4.62
CA PRO A 43 0.86 -17.05 5.82
C PRO A 43 1.03 -15.54 5.60
N LEU A 44 2.07 -15.15 4.85
CA LEU A 44 2.36 -13.76 4.52
C LEU A 44 1.32 -13.15 3.57
N LEU A 45 0.90 -13.93 2.57
CA LEU A 45 -0.16 -13.51 1.65
C LEU A 45 -1.50 -13.35 2.38
N VAL A 46 -1.84 -14.29 3.27
CA VAL A 46 -3.05 -14.23 4.07
C VAL A 46 -3.03 -13.03 5.02
N SER A 47 -1.92 -12.76 5.71
CA SER A 47 -1.82 -11.60 6.60
C SER A 47 -1.94 -10.30 5.84
N THR A 48 -1.30 -10.20 4.68
CA THR A 48 -1.38 -9.02 3.81
C THR A 48 -2.80 -8.82 3.27
N ALA A 49 -3.45 -9.89 2.81
CA ALA A 49 -4.83 -9.83 2.33
C ALA A 49 -5.79 -9.41 3.45
N LEU A 50 -5.66 -9.98 4.65
CA LEU A 50 -6.48 -9.63 5.80
C LEU A 50 -6.27 -8.16 6.22
N PHE A 51 -5.03 -7.69 6.20
CA PHE A 51 -4.70 -6.29 6.47
C PHE A 51 -5.37 -5.35 5.44
N LEU A 52 -5.26 -5.66 4.15
CA LEU A 52 -5.91 -4.88 3.09
C LEU A 52 -7.44 -4.90 3.22
N VAL A 53 -8.04 -6.06 3.51
CA VAL A 53 -9.47 -6.17 3.79
C VAL A 53 -9.86 -5.26 4.96
N THR A 54 -9.07 -5.26 6.04
CA THR A 54 -9.32 -4.41 7.21
C THR A 54 -9.26 -2.92 6.83
N ILE A 55 -8.25 -2.50 6.07
CA ILE A 55 -8.15 -1.11 5.57
C ILE A 55 -9.38 -0.74 4.75
N VAL A 56 -9.80 -1.60 3.81
CA VAL A 56 -10.96 -1.33 2.96
C VAL A 56 -12.24 -1.25 3.78
N VAL A 57 -12.41 -2.16 4.75
CA VAL A 57 -13.57 -2.19 5.65
C VAL A 57 -13.61 -0.92 6.51
N PHE A 58 -12.49 -0.52 7.11
CA PHE A 58 -12.42 0.73 7.88
C PHE A 58 -12.64 1.96 7.01
N GLY A 59 -12.12 1.99 5.79
CA GLY A 59 -12.41 3.06 4.84
C GLY A 59 -13.88 3.14 4.43
N ARG A 60 -14.61 2.02 4.45
CA ARG A 60 -16.05 1.96 4.12
C ARG A 60 -16.96 2.24 5.31
N ILE A 61 -16.56 1.86 6.52
CA ILE A 61 -17.32 2.08 7.75
C ILE A 61 -17.05 3.48 8.32
N SER A 62 -15.89 4.08 8.01
CA SER A 62 -15.62 5.46 8.36
C SER A 62 -16.72 6.35 7.79
N PRO A 63 -17.36 7.21 8.61
CA PRO A 63 -18.26 8.23 8.11
C PRO A 63 -17.56 9.00 6.98
N PRO A 64 -18.28 9.34 5.88
CA PRO A 64 -17.75 10.29 4.92
C PRO A 64 -17.44 11.54 5.71
N VAL A 65 -16.17 11.90 5.79
CA VAL A 65 -15.79 13.11 6.50
C VAL A 65 -16.43 14.25 5.70
N THR A 66 -17.40 14.92 6.34
CA THR A 66 -18.17 16.02 5.75
C THR A 66 -17.29 17.21 5.34
N GLU A 67 -16.01 17.18 5.69
CA GLU A 67 -14.98 18.16 5.37
C GLU A 67 -13.72 17.34 5.01
N ALA A 68 -13.09 17.49 3.85
CA ALA A 68 -11.96 16.65 3.46
C ALA A 68 -10.87 16.54 4.57
N PRO A 69 -10.60 15.35 5.15
CA PRO A 69 -9.70 15.20 6.28
C PRO A 69 -8.24 15.15 5.83
N GLY A 70 -7.98 15.01 4.53
CA GLY A 70 -6.61 14.96 4.01
C GLY A 70 -5.84 16.26 4.21
N GLU A 71 -6.56 17.38 4.33
CA GLU A 71 -5.97 18.71 4.50
C GLU A 71 -5.62 18.95 5.97
N LYS A 72 -6.53 18.63 6.90
CA LYS A 72 -6.40 18.96 8.32
C LYS A 72 -5.93 17.83 9.24
N ALA A 73 -6.00 16.56 8.81
CA ALA A 73 -5.55 15.44 9.66
C ALA A 73 -4.03 15.42 9.85
N GLY A 74 -3.26 16.03 8.94
CA GLY A 74 -1.82 16.20 9.06
C GLY A 74 -1.41 17.44 9.86
N GLU A 75 -2.27 18.47 9.92
CA GLU A 75 -1.97 19.75 10.57
C GLU A 75 -1.71 19.58 12.06
N GLY A 76 -2.46 18.73 12.76
CA GLY A 76 -2.21 18.47 14.19
C GLY A 76 -0.87 17.78 14.49
N LEU A 77 -0.33 17.01 13.55
CA LEU A 77 1.01 16.43 13.68
C LEU A 77 2.10 17.45 13.32
N LEU A 78 1.83 18.31 12.34
CA LEU A 78 2.74 19.38 11.95
C LEU A 78 2.86 20.44 13.06
N ASP A 79 1.76 20.82 13.71
CA ASP A 79 1.77 21.75 14.85
C ASP A 79 2.48 21.17 16.07
N TYR A 80 2.36 19.86 16.31
CA TYR A 80 3.09 19.16 17.38
C TYR A 80 4.61 19.13 17.13
N VAL A 81 5.03 18.94 15.87
CA VAL A 81 6.45 18.91 15.48
C VAL A 81 7.04 20.32 15.36
N ALA A 82 6.27 21.28 14.87
CA ALA A 82 6.69 22.68 14.76
C ALA A 82 6.94 23.31 16.13
N GLY A 83 6.34 22.75 17.18
CA GLY A 83 6.29 23.38 18.50
C GLY A 83 5.39 24.61 18.46
N GLN A 84 4.70 24.91 19.56
CA GLN A 84 3.95 26.16 19.69
C GLN A 84 4.89 27.26 20.22
N PRO A 85 5.47 28.13 19.37
CA PRO A 85 6.42 29.16 19.82
C PRO A 85 5.79 30.16 20.81
N GLU A 86 4.47 30.23 20.88
CA GLU A 86 3.67 31.10 21.77
C GLU A 86 3.66 30.58 23.20
N GLN A 87 3.69 29.25 23.38
CA GLN A 87 3.80 28.62 24.69
C GLN A 87 5.24 28.70 25.23
N VAL A 88 6.22 28.63 24.34
CA VAL A 88 7.64 28.80 24.71
C VAL A 88 7.96 30.26 25.04
N GLN A 89 7.39 31.23 24.30
CA GLN A 89 7.58 32.66 24.60
C GLN A 89 6.85 33.11 25.88
N SER A 90 5.67 32.58 26.17
CA SER A 90 4.96 32.88 27.43
C SER A 90 5.68 32.31 28.66
N LEU A 91 6.21 31.08 28.57
CA LEU A 91 7.03 30.50 29.63
C LEU A 91 8.36 31.25 29.82
N LEU A 92 9.03 31.68 28.74
CA LEU A 92 10.25 32.50 28.86
C LEU A 92 9.96 33.88 29.46
N GLY A 93 8.82 34.48 29.14
CA GLY A 93 8.39 35.74 29.74
C GLY A 93 8.06 35.62 31.23
N GLU A 94 7.45 34.52 31.68
CA GLU A 94 7.24 34.25 33.11
C GLU A 94 8.57 34.01 33.86
N ILE A 95 9.52 33.29 33.25
CA ILE A 95 10.83 33.01 33.86
C ILE A 95 11.65 34.31 34.01
N GLU A 96 11.61 35.21 33.01
CA GLU A 96 12.34 36.49 33.07
C GLU A 96 11.75 37.45 34.12
N VAL A 97 10.42 37.42 34.31
CA VAL A 97 9.74 38.20 35.36
C VAL A 97 10.08 37.66 36.75
N GLU A 98 10.09 36.34 36.95
CA GLU A 98 10.41 35.73 38.25
C GLU A 98 11.88 35.94 38.66
N GLU A 99 12.81 35.94 37.70
CA GLU A 99 14.23 36.21 37.96
C GLU A 99 14.49 37.69 38.33
N SER A 100 13.78 38.64 37.71
CA SER A 100 13.89 40.07 38.01
C SER A 100 13.37 40.44 39.41
N VAL A 101 12.35 39.73 39.90
CA VAL A 101 11.73 39.97 41.22
C VAL A 101 12.57 39.39 42.36
N LYS A 102 13.45 38.43 42.08
CA LYS A 102 14.30 37.79 43.10
C LYS A 102 15.67 38.46 43.27
N ALA A 103 16.04 39.36 42.37
CA ALA A 103 17.31 40.07 42.37
C ALA A 103 17.27 41.46 43.04
N GLU A 104 16.09 41.92 43.48
CA GLU A 104 15.86 43.12 44.31
C GLU A 104 15.73 42.74 45.80
#